data_AF-A0A3D0PEC3-F1
#
_entry.id   AF-A0A3D0PEC3-F1
#
_cell.length_a   1.000
_cell.length_b   1.000
_cell.length_c   1.000
_cell.angle_alpha   90.00
_cell.angle_beta   90.00
_cell.angle_gamma   90.00
#
_symmetry.space_group_name_H-M   'P 1'
#
loop_
_entity.id
_entity.type
_entity.pdbx_description
1 polymer ?
#
loop_
_entity_poly.entity_id
_entity_poly.type
_entity_poly.pdbx_seq_one_letter_code
_entity_poly.pdbx_strand_id
1 'polypeptide(L)'
;IGQGTIYPDTIESGGTLKADKIKTHHNRVQRILTMIERGKIIEPLKNLYKDEVREIGAKLGLPKKLLSRHPFPGPGLAVMIMCSQARLYIPKIALPKDTTILPIQSTGIQGDNRTYAYPLAVWKTWNFERMSRFATEFTNHHKKINRVVQVVWAKKNQEEKTHPNFSHTPGLFVTKDRLELLQKIHERVTRIVKDERLYDKIWEFPIILLPIGLTKNGQSVVLRPISSKEAMTVNAYSLPRATVQSIVYAIRQFDEIEAIFYDVTDKPPATIQWE
;
A
#
# COMPACT_ATOMS: atom_id res chain seq x y z
N ILE A 1 -31.73 3.27 -6.21
CA ILE A 1 -30.54 2.54 -5.70
C ILE A 1 -29.85 3.44 -4.69
N GLY A 2 -29.53 2.94 -3.49
CA GLY A 2 -28.74 3.69 -2.51
C GLY A 2 -27.24 3.48 -2.72
N GLN A 3 -26.43 4.53 -2.63
CA GLN A 3 -24.97 4.46 -2.65
C GLN A 3 -24.38 5.07 -1.37
N GLY A 4 -23.35 4.42 -0.83
CA GLY A 4 -22.66 4.85 0.40
C GLY A 4 -21.58 5.91 0.17
N THR A 5 -21.66 6.70 -0.90
CA THR A 5 -20.71 7.78 -1.21
C THR A 5 -20.66 8.77 -0.06
N ILE A 6 -19.46 9.15 0.38
CA ILE A 6 -19.24 10.10 1.47
C ILE A 6 -18.61 11.40 0.98
N TYR A 7 -18.55 12.42 1.84
CA TYR A 7 -18.07 13.75 1.46
C TYR A 7 -16.66 13.76 0.83
N PRO A 8 -15.64 13.06 1.38
CA PRO A 8 -14.33 12.94 0.74
C PRO A 8 -14.36 12.43 -0.71
N ASP A 9 -15.23 11.45 -1.01
CA ASP A 9 -15.37 10.90 -2.37
C ASP A 9 -15.88 11.96 -3.36
N THR A 10 -16.71 12.90 -2.87
CA THR A 10 -17.29 13.98 -3.68
C THR A 10 -16.31 15.12 -3.96
N ILE A 11 -15.37 15.41 -3.03
CA ILE A 11 -14.29 16.38 -3.23
C ILE A 11 -13.26 15.82 -4.20
N GLU A 12 -12.81 14.58 -3.97
CA GLU A 12 -11.84 13.94 -4.87
C GLU A 12 -12.37 13.92 -6.30
N SER A 13 -13.67 13.69 -6.48
CA SER A 13 -14.31 13.67 -7.80
C SER A 13 -14.81 15.01 -8.35
N GLY A 14 -14.70 16.10 -7.60
CA GLY A 14 -15.16 17.44 -7.97
C GLY A 14 -14.08 18.32 -8.61
N GLY A 15 -13.19 17.73 -9.41
CA GLY A 15 -11.94 18.32 -9.92
C GLY A 15 -11.99 19.83 -10.20
N THR A 16 -10.93 20.52 -9.77
CA THR A 16 -10.55 21.82 -10.36
C THR A 16 -10.35 21.65 -11.87
N LEU A 17 -10.57 22.69 -12.67
CA LEU A 17 -10.49 22.73 -14.16
C LEU A 17 -9.19 22.15 -14.80
N LYS A 18 -8.21 21.69 -14.01
CA LYS A 18 -6.98 21.02 -14.47
C LYS A 18 -6.88 19.54 -14.08
N ALA A 19 -7.76 19.03 -13.22
CA ALA A 19 -7.77 17.65 -12.72
C ALA A 19 -8.43 16.66 -13.72
N ASP A 20 -9.04 17.14 -14.80
CA ASP A 20 -9.72 16.32 -15.83
C ASP A 20 -8.85 15.24 -16.49
N LYS A 21 -7.52 15.28 -16.33
CA LYS A 21 -6.59 14.28 -16.87
C LYS A 21 -6.22 13.16 -15.90
N ILE A 22 -6.58 13.25 -14.63
CA ILE A 22 -6.16 12.27 -13.61
C ILE A 22 -7.38 11.51 -13.10
N LYS A 23 -7.54 10.28 -13.63
CA LYS A 23 -8.57 9.29 -13.26
C LYS A 23 -10.00 9.86 -13.31
N THR A 24 -10.77 9.50 -14.33
CA THR A 24 -12.25 9.50 -14.23
C THR A 24 -12.65 8.82 -12.92
N HIS A 25 -13.06 9.62 -11.93
CA HIS A 25 -13.26 9.14 -10.56
C HIS A 25 -14.33 8.06 -10.54
N HIS A 26 -14.01 6.94 -9.89
CA HIS A 26 -14.65 5.63 -10.07
C HIS A 26 -16.18 5.57 -9.83
N ASN A 27 -16.81 6.62 -9.30
CA ASN A 27 -18.25 6.66 -9.04
C ASN A 27 -19.03 7.75 -9.81
N ARG A 28 -18.39 8.65 -10.56
CA ARG A 28 -19.08 9.76 -11.27
C ARG A 28 -18.90 9.68 -12.79
N VAL A 29 -19.13 8.49 -13.34
CA VAL A 29 -19.25 8.34 -14.80
C VAL A 29 -20.56 8.98 -15.30
N GLN A 30 -20.61 9.44 -16.55
CA GLN A 30 -21.77 10.16 -17.12
C GLN A 30 -23.10 9.43 -16.90
N ARG A 31 -23.07 8.10 -16.95
CA ARG A 31 -24.24 7.25 -16.68
C ARG A 31 -24.75 7.40 -15.24
N ILE A 32 -23.86 7.46 -14.26
CA ILE A 32 -24.24 7.66 -12.84
C ILE A 32 -24.79 9.07 -12.63
N LEU A 33 -24.16 10.10 -13.22
CA LEU A 33 -24.67 11.48 -13.16
C LEU A 33 -26.10 11.58 -13.71
N THR A 34 -26.32 11.01 -14.90
CA THR A 34 -27.66 10.94 -15.52
C THR A 34 -28.67 10.19 -14.65
N MET A 35 -28.23 9.15 -13.93
CA MET A 35 -29.09 8.39 -13.02
C MET A 35 -29.41 9.16 -11.73
N ILE A 36 -28.49 9.98 -11.22
CA ILE A 36 -28.72 10.89 -10.09
C ILE A 36 -29.73 11.96 -10.50
N GLU A 37 -29.55 12.62 -11.64
CA GLU A 37 -30.46 13.65 -12.17
C GLU A 37 -31.89 13.11 -12.35
N ARG A 38 -32.02 11.85 -12.78
CA ARG A 38 -33.31 11.17 -12.93
C ARG A 38 -33.88 10.61 -11.61
N GLY A 39 -33.28 10.92 -10.47
CA GLY A 39 -33.72 10.45 -9.15
C GLY A 39 -33.61 8.93 -8.94
N LYS A 40 -32.83 8.23 -9.77
CA LYS A 40 -32.67 6.76 -9.69
C LYS A 40 -31.59 6.31 -8.70
N ILE A 41 -30.71 7.23 -8.31
CA ILE A 41 -29.64 7.02 -7.33
C ILE A 41 -29.80 8.02 -6.17
N ILE A 42 -29.69 7.53 -4.94
CA ILE A 42 -29.73 8.33 -3.72
C ILE A 42 -28.43 8.08 -2.95
N GLU A 43 -27.76 9.15 -2.55
CA GLU A 43 -26.51 9.13 -1.77
C GLU A 43 -26.74 9.75 -0.39
N PRO A 44 -27.29 9.00 0.58
CA PRO A 44 -27.70 9.56 1.88
C PRO A 44 -26.53 10.03 2.74
N LEU A 45 -25.31 9.54 2.46
CA LEU A 45 -24.11 9.83 3.25
C LEU A 45 -23.19 10.90 2.62
N LYS A 46 -23.57 11.48 1.48
CA LYS A 46 -22.70 12.34 0.65
C LYS A 46 -22.15 13.60 1.34
N ASN A 47 -22.80 14.04 2.42
CA ASN A 47 -22.42 15.24 3.18
C ASN A 47 -21.67 14.90 4.48
N LEU A 48 -21.34 13.63 4.71
CA LEU A 48 -20.76 13.16 5.96
C LEU A 48 -19.30 12.74 5.76
N TYR A 49 -18.49 12.99 6.78
CA TYR A 49 -17.17 12.42 6.94
C TYR A 49 -17.23 10.99 7.50
N LYS A 50 -16.10 10.28 7.42
CA LYS A 50 -16.03 8.84 7.73
C LYS A 50 -16.27 8.52 9.20
N ASP A 51 -15.85 9.40 10.09
CA ASP A 51 -16.11 9.35 11.53
C ASP A 51 -17.61 9.55 11.83
N GLU A 52 -18.27 10.52 11.19
CA GLU A 52 -19.71 10.74 11.33
C GLU A 52 -20.52 9.53 10.84
N VAL A 53 -20.12 8.93 9.71
CA VAL A 53 -20.76 7.70 9.20
C VAL A 53 -20.62 6.54 10.20
N ARG A 54 -19.48 6.43 10.89
CA ARG A 54 -19.28 5.42 11.94
C ARG A 54 -20.18 5.69 13.15
N GLU A 55 -20.33 6.94 13.55
CA GLU A 55 -21.21 7.32 14.66
C GLU A 55 -22.68 7.00 14.36
N ILE A 56 -23.14 7.36 13.16
CA ILE A 56 -24.50 7.01 12.70
C ILE A 56 -24.67 5.50 12.67
N GLY A 57 -23.69 4.76 12.13
CA GLY A 57 -23.73 3.30 12.13
C GLY A 57 -23.85 2.70 13.53
N ALA A 58 -23.16 3.27 14.52
CA ALA A 58 -23.27 2.85 15.91
C ALA A 58 -24.67 3.13 16.50
N LYS A 59 -25.23 4.32 16.23
CA LYS A 59 -26.60 4.69 16.61
C LYS A 59 -27.66 3.78 15.97
N LEU A 60 -27.39 3.26 14.78
CA LEU A 60 -28.23 2.27 14.09
C LEU A 60 -28.03 0.82 14.60
N GLY A 61 -27.20 0.61 15.62
CA GLY A 61 -26.97 -0.72 16.21
C GLY A 61 -26.00 -1.61 15.42
N LEU A 62 -25.23 -1.06 14.47
CA LEU A 62 -24.24 -1.86 13.75
C LEU A 62 -23.10 -2.31 14.68
N PRO A 63 -22.64 -3.57 14.57
CA PRO A 63 -21.53 -4.06 15.37
C PRO A 63 -20.26 -3.21 15.20
N LYS A 64 -19.62 -2.86 16.32
CA LYS A 64 -18.34 -2.11 16.32
C LYS A 64 -17.29 -2.75 15.40
N LYS A 65 -17.23 -4.08 15.35
CA LYS A 65 -16.31 -4.83 14.48
C LYS A 65 -16.49 -4.51 12.99
N LEU A 66 -17.71 -4.17 12.55
CA LEU A 66 -17.97 -3.76 11.16
C LEU A 66 -17.57 -2.31 10.92
N LEU A 67 -17.90 -1.41 11.86
CA LEU A 67 -17.63 0.02 11.77
C LEU A 67 -16.12 0.34 11.82
N SER A 68 -15.37 -0.42 12.60
CA SER A 68 -13.91 -0.29 12.75
C SER A 68 -13.10 -0.92 11.62
N ARG A 69 -13.72 -1.57 10.61
CA ARG A 69 -12.95 -2.18 9.52
C ARG A 69 -12.08 -1.13 8.82
N HIS A 70 -10.86 -1.53 8.51
CA HIS A 70 -10.02 -0.78 7.59
C HIS A 70 -10.73 -0.63 6.24
N PRO A 71 -10.59 0.51 5.55
CA PRO A 71 -11.01 0.61 4.17
C PRO A 71 -10.34 -0.49 3.34
N PHE A 72 -11.05 -0.96 2.32
CA PHE A 72 -10.57 -1.97 1.39
C PHE A 72 -10.89 -1.48 -0.02
N PRO A 73 -9.92 -1.51 -0.95
CA PRO A 73 -10.11 -0.96 -2.29
C PRO A 73 -11.16 -1.75 -3.07
N GLY A 74 -11.90 -1.07 -3.96
CA GLY A 74 -12.91 -1.70 -4.82
C GLY A 74 -12.38 -2.89 -5.64
N PRO A 75 -11.23 -2.75 -6.34
CA PRO A 75 -10.56 -3.87 -7.01
C PRO A 75 -9.99 -4.96 -6.08
N GLY A 76 -10.06 -4.75 -4.77
CA GLY A 76 -9.62 -5.68 -3.74
C GLY A 76 -8.14 -6.03 -3.81
N LEU A 77 -7.83 -7.32 -3.69
CA LEU A 77 -6.45 -7.82 -3.69
C LEU A 77 -5.76 -7.69 -5.05
N ALA A 78 -6.49 -7.43 -6.14
CA ALA A 78 -5.88 -7.30 -7.48
C ALA A 78 -4.85 -6.17 -7.53
N VAL A 79 -5.11 -5.06 -6.82
CA VAL A 79 -4.19 -3.90 -6.70
C VAL A 79 -3.14 -4.07 -5.59
N MET A 80 -3.13 -5.23 -4.93
CA MET A 80 -2.13 -5.62 -3.93
C MET A 80 -1.21 -6.74 -4.46
N ILE A 81 -1.45 -7.24 -5.66
CA ILE A 81 -0.61 -8.24 -6.33
C ILE A 81 0.05 -7.57 -7.53
N MET A 82 1.28 -7.12 -7.33
CA MET A 82 2.08 -6.54 -8.39
C MET A 82 2.30 -7.60 -9.48
N CYS A 83 2.06 -7.19 -10.72
CA CYS A 83 2.26 -8.03 -11.89
C CYS A 83 3.55 -7.68 -12.62
N SER A 84 4.03 -8.62 -13.42
CA SER A 84 5.28 -8.49 -14.14
C SER A 84 5.22 -9.18 -15.50
N GLN A 85 5.48 -8.42 -16.57
CA GLN A 85 5.54 -8.94 -17.94
C GLN A 85 6.97 -8.97 -18.51
N ALA A 86 7.76 -7.93 -18.30
CA ALA A 86 9.10 -7.79 -18.84
C ALA A 86 10.08 -7.30 -17.78
N ARG A 87 11.37 -7.63 -17.94
CA ARG A 87 12.43 -7.10 -17.08
C ARG A 87 12.54 -5.59 -17.26
N LEU A 88 12.67 -4.87 -16.15
CA LEU A 88 12.84 -3.42 -16.15
C LEU A 88 14.31 -3.03 -16.19
N TYR A 89 14.61 -1.92 -16.85
CA TYR A 89 15.93 -1.30 -16.82
C TYR A 89 16.13 -0.56 -15.48
N ILE A 90 17.03 -1.07 -14.64
CA ILE A 90 17.35 -0.43 -13.36
C ILE A 90 18.17 0.84 -13.64
N PRO A 91 17.73 2.01 -13.14
CA PRO A 91 18.44 3.25 -13.36
C PRO A 91 19.80 3.25 -12.65
N LYS A 92 20.85 3.66 -13.37
CA LYS A 92 22.17 3.90 -12.79
C LYS A 92 22.16 5.25 -12.08
N ILE A 93 22.05 5.23 -10.75
CA ILE A 93 22.16 6.40 -9.87
C ILE A 93 23.16 6.10 -8.77
N ALA A 94 23.85 7.12 -8.26
CA ALA A 94 24.70 6.97 -7.08
C ALA A 94 23.80 6.65 -5.88
N LEU A 95 24.09 5.56 -5.18
CA LEU A 95 23.29 5.07 -4.06
C LEU A 95 24.07 5.13 -2.76
N PRO A 96 23.40 5.45 -1.63
CA PRO A 96 24.00 5.29 -0.32
C PRO A 96 24.42 3.83 -0.06
N LYS A 97 25.42 3.64 0.80
CA LYS A 97 25.81 2.31 1.26
C LYS A 97 24.62 1.56 1.87
N ASP A 98 24.58 0.25 1.70
CA ASP A 98 23.55 -0.63 2.27
C ASP A 98 22.15 -0.39 1.69
N THR A 99 22.09 0.03 0.42
CA THR A 99 20.84 0.22 -0.32
C THR A 99 20.85 -0.51 -1.66
N THR A 100 19.67 -0.86 -2.16
CA THR A 100 19.49 -1.56 -3.44
C THR A 100 18.20 -1.07 -4.09
N ILE A 101 18.22 -0.75 -5.38
CA ILE A 101 16.99 -0.44 -6.11
C ILE A 101 16.25 -1.74 -6.39
N LEU A 102 14.97 -1.81 -6.02
CA LEU A 102 14.14 -2.96 -6.35
C LEU A 102 13.81 -2.94 -7.85
N PRO A 103 13.93 -4.06 -8.58
CA PRO A 103 13.68 -4.13 -10.02
C PRO A 103 12.18 -4.17 -10.34
N ILE A 104 11.40 -3.28 -9.74
CA ILE A 104 9.96 -3.12 -9.92
C ILE A 104 9.64 -1.62 -9.88
N GLN A 105 8.60 -1.19 -10.59
CA GLN A 105 8.05 0.15 -10.43
C GLN A 105 6.81 0.09 -9.57
N SER A 106 6.65 1.09 -8.71
CA SER A 106 5.45 1.28 -7.90
C SER A 106 4.81 2.61 -8.25
N THR A 107 3.55 2.79 -7.91
CA THR A 107 2.87 4.05 -8.19
C THR A 107 3.15 5.11 -7.14
N GLY A 108 3.21 6.36 -7.60
CA GLY A 108 3.39 7.55 -6.78
C GLY A 108 2.49 8.71 -7.26
N ILE A 109 2.55 9.80 -6.51
CA ILE A 109 1.90 11.08 -6.81
C ILE A 109 2.96 12.19 -6.72
N GLN A 110 3.07 13.00 -7.78
CA GLN A 110 3.88 14.20 -7.80
C GLN A 110 3.08 15.34 -8.42
N GLY A 111 2.84 16.40 -7.63
CA GLY A 111 1.80 17.38 -7.97
C GLY A 111 0.46 16.67 -8.11
N ASP A 112 -0.24 16.95 -9.21
CA ASP A 112 -1.55 16.33 -9.48
C ASP A 112 -1.43 15.00 -10.27
N ASN A 113 -0.23 14.64 -10.75
CA ASN A 113 -0.08 13.52 -11.67
C ASN A 113 0.34 12.22 -10.99
N ARG A 114 -0.21 11.11 -11.50
CA ARG A 114 0.25 9.75 -11.18
C ARG A 114 1.61 9.49 -11.83
N THR A 115 2.55 8.94 -11.08
CA THR A 115 3.89 8.60 -11.56
C THR A 115 4.23 7.14 -11.27
N TYR A 116 5.20 6.60 -12.01
CA TYR A 116 5.77 5.26 -11.80
C TYR A 116 7.28 5.40 -11.63
N ALA A 117 7.78 4.92 -10.49
CA ALA A 117 9.19 5.04 -10.11
C ALA A 117 9.62 3.83 -9.26
N TYR A 118 10.91 3.68 -9.04
CA TYR A 118 11.48 2.51 -8.40
C TYR A 118 11.50 2.66 -6.87
N PRO A 119 11.20 1.59 -6.10
CA PRO A 119 11.50 1.57 -4.68
C PRO A 119 13.00 1.41 -4.41
N LEU A 120 13.49 2.07 -3.37
CA LEU A 120 14.81 1.83 -2.80
C LEU A 120 14.68 0.97 -1.55
N ALA A 121 15.31 -0.20 -1.54
CA ALA A 121 15.45 -1.05 -0.36
C ALA A 121 16.66 -0.63 0.48
N VAL A 122 16.51 -0.60 1.79
CA VAL A 122 17.55 -0.28 2.78
C VAL A 122 17.75 -1.48 3.69
N TRP A 123 19.00 -1.95 3.80
CA TRP A 123 19.37 -3.16 4.54
C TRP A 123 19.71 -2.91 6.02
N LYS A 124 19.95 -1.65 6.39
CA LYS A 124 20.30 -1.25 7.77
C LYS A 124 19.11 -1.12 8.72
N THR A 125 19.43 -1.12 10.01
CA THR A 125 18.55 -1.43 11.15
C THR A 125 17.44 -0.41 11.48
N TRP A 126 16.45 -0.94 12.20
CA TRP A 126 15.11 -0.42 12.54
C TRP A 126 15.10 0.80 13.49
N ASN A 127 15.50 1.98 13.01
CA ASN A 127 15.08 3.26 13.60
C ASN A 127 14.11 3.93 12.62
N PHE A 128 12.81 3.85 12.93
CA PHE A 128 11.76 4.31 12.03
C PHE A 128 11.85 5.81 11.73
N GLU A 129 12.13 6.65 12.74
CA GLU A 129 12.21 8.11 12.58
C GLU A 129 13.36 8.53 11.66
N ARG A 130 14.52 7.90 11.79
CA ARG A 130 15.65 8.13 10.87
C ARG A 130 15.33 7.65 9.46
N MET A 131 14.67 6.49 9.34
CA MET A 131 14.31 5.93 8.04
C MET A 131 13.24 6.76 7.33
N SER A 132 12.24 7.25 8.05
CA SER A 132 11.19 8.15 7.53
C SER A 132 11.78 9.48 7.07
N ARG A 133 12.67 10.12 7.85
CA ARG A 133 13.38 11.33 7.40
C ARG A 133 14.22 11.09 6.16
N PHE A 134 15.00 10.00 6.16
CA PHE A 134 15.78 9.61 4.98
C PHE A 134 14.87 9.37 3.77
N ALA A 135 13.73 8.71 3.93
CA ALA A 135 12.78 8.45 2.85
C ALA A 135 12.28 9.76 2.21
N THR A 136 11.87 10.71 3.04
CA THR A 136 11.40 12.03 2.60
C THR A 136 12.50 12.80 1.89
N GLU A 137 13.68 12.92 2.49
CA GLU A 137 14.82 13.63 1.90
C GLU A 137 15.25 13.00 0.57
N PHE A 138 15.39 11.66 0.55
CA PHE A 138 15.92 10.96 -0.61
C PHE A 138 14.98 11.02 -1.81
N THR A 139 13.68 10.79 -1.59
CA THR A 139 12.67 10.81 -2.67
C THR A 139 12.43 12.23 -3.22
N ASN A 140 12.63 13.27 -2.41
CA ASN A 140 12.57 14.66 -2.88
C ASN A 140 13.69 14.98 -3.88
N HIS A 141 14.90 14.45 -3.65
CA HIS A 141 16.08 14.66 -4.50
C HIS A 141 16.19 13.68 -5.67
N HIS A 142 15.58 12.50 -5.59
CA HIS A 142 15.69 11.45 -6.61
C HIS A 142 14.34 11.13 -7.24
N LYS A 143 13.97 11.84 -8.32
CA LYS A 143 12.67 11.66 -9.00
C LYS A 143 12.42 10.25 -9.56
N LYS A 144 13.48 9.45 -9.77
CA LYS A 144 13.38 8.05 -10.20
C LYS A 144 12.99 7.10 -9.06
N ILE A 145 12.97 7.58 -7.81
CA ILE A 145 12.67 6.83 -6.61
C ILE A 145 11.45 7.45 -5.92
N ASN A 146 10.39 6.66 -5.73
CA ASN A 146 9.15 7.13 -5.10
C ASN A 146 8.82 6.43 -3.78
N ARG A 147 9.62 5.42 -3.41
CA ARG A 147 9.47 4.69 -2.16
C ARG A 147 10.83 4.35 -1.57
N VAL A 148 10.88 4.36 -0.25
CA VAL A 148 11.96 3.75 0.52
C VAL A 148 11.34 2.66 1.39
N VAL A 149 11.91 1.47 1.30
CA VAL A 149 11.49 0.31 2.08
C VAL A 149 12.66 -0.24 2.87
N GLN A 150 12.40 -0.67 4.09
CA GLN A 150 13.38 -1.38 4.89
C GLN A 150 13.27 -2.88 4.65
N VAL A 151 14.40 -3.57 4.44
CA VAL A 151 14.44 -5.04 4.42
C VAL A 151 14.35 -5.53 5.86
N VAL A 152 13.22 -6.12 6.25
CA VAL A 152 13.01 -6.65 7.61
C VAL A 152 13.32 -8.14 7.72
N TRP A 153 13.32 -8.84 6.58
CA TRP A 153 13.74 -10.23 6.48
C TRP A 153 14.05 -10.61 5.03
N ALA A 154 15.01 -11.52 4.84
CA ALA A 154 15.32 -12.14 3.56
C ALA A 154 15.89 -13.55 3.79
N LYS A 155 15.60 -14.53 2.92
CA LYS A 155 16.04 -15.93 3.09
C LYS A 155 17.55 -16.12 3.17
N LYS A 156 18.33 -15.33 2.42
CA LYS A 156 19.80 -15.50 2.31
C LYS A 156 20.64 -14.77 3.36
N ASN A 157 20.05 -14.36 4.48
CA ASN A 157 20.68 -13.44 5.41
C ASN A 157 21.72 -14.07 6.37
N GLN A 158 22.36 -15.20 6.03
CA GLN A 158 23.30 -15.88 6.96
C GLN A 158 24.75 -16.03 6.45
N GLU A 159 25.04 -15.89 5.15
CA GLU A 159 26.39 -16.21 4.64
C GLU A 159 27.03 -15.18 3.69
N GLU A 160 26.27 -14.25 3.10
CA GLU A 160 26.82 -13.29 2.13
C GLU A 160 27.31 -12.00 2.82
N LYS A 161 28.58 -11.63 2.58
CA LYS A 161 29.19 -10.34 3.02
C LYS A 161 28.62 -9.13 2.25
N THR A 162 27.82 -9.37 1.23
CA THR A 162 27.21 -8.37 0.33
C THR A 162 25.69 -8.56 0.30
N HIS A 163 24.96 -7.46 0.26
CA HIS A 163 23.50 -7.49 0.15
C HIS A 163 23.07 -8.11 -1.19
N PRO A 164 22.21 -9.15 -1.21
CA PRO A 164 21.87 -9.85 -2.44
C PRO A 164 21.03 -8.97 -3.36
N ASN A 165 21.24 -9.12 -4.67
CA ASN A 165 20.39 -8.48 -5.66
C ASN A 165 19.04 -9.20 -5.75
N PHE A 166 17.96 -8.43 -5.81
CA PHE A 166 16.65 -8.96 -6.10
C PHE A 166 16.52 -9.27 -7.60
N SER A 167 16.06 -10.47 -7.90
CA SER A 167 15.72 -10.92 -9.23
C SER A 167 14.24 -10.70 -9.49
N HIS A 168 13.95 -10.05 -10.60
CA HIS A 168 12.59 -9.90 -11.11
C HIS A 168 12.20 -11.14 -11.91
N THR A 169 11.03 -11.71 -11.64
CA THR A 169 10.51 -12.88 -12.37
C THR A 169 9.42 -12.44 -13.36
N PRO A 170 9.70 -12.42 -14.67
CA PRO A 170 8.68 -12.18 -15.69
C PRO A 170 7.59 -13.25 -15.67
N GLY A 171 6.35 -12.87 -15.96
CA GLY A 171 5.22 -13.81 -16.08
C GLY A 171 4.47 -14.07 -14.77
N LEU A 172 4.77 -13.33 -13.70
CA LEU A 172 3.99 -13.37 -12.47
C LEU A 172 2.84 -12.37 -12.55
N PHE A 173 1.61 -12.88 -12.68
CA PHE A 173 0.38 -12.10 -12.81
C PHE A 173 -0.56 -12.31 -11.62
N VAL A 174 -1.75 -11.72 -11.66
CA VAL A 174 -2.84 -12.10 -10.75
C VAL A 174 -3.31 -13.50 -11.14
N THR A 175 -2.99 -14.49 -10.30
CA THR A 175 -3.44 -15.87 -10.44
C THR A 175 -4.16 -16.31 -9.17
N LYS A 176 -4.92 -17.41 -9.24
CA LYS A 176 -5.61 -17.99 -8.08
C LYS A 176 -4.63 -18.30 -6.95
N ASP A 177 -3.50 -18.92 -7.25
CA ASP A 177 -2.51 -19.31 -6.24
C ASP A 177 -1.89 -18.10 -5.53
N ARG A 178 -1.55 -17.04 -6.30
CA ARG A 178 -1.04 -15.79 -5.72
C ARG A 178 -2.08 -15.05 -4.90
N LEU A 179 -3.35 -15.11 -5.30
CA LEU A 179 -4.47 -14.57 -4.54
C LEU A 179 -4.65 -15.31 -3.21
N GLU A 180 -4.65 -16.64 -3.23
CA GLU A 180 -4.77 -17.47 -2.03
C GLU A 180 -3.57 -17.27 -1.09
N LEU A 181 -2.36 -17.19 -1.63
CA LEU A 181 -1.16 -16.87 -0.85
C LEU A 181 -1.30 -15.52 -0.13
N LEU A 182 -1.69 -14.46 -0.86
CA LEU A 182 -1.88 -13.14 -0.26
C LEU A 182 -3.02 -13.11 0.76
N GLN A 183 -4.13 -13.84 0.53
CA GLN A 183 -5.22 -13.97 1.49
C GLN A 183 -4.74 -14.60 2.81
N LYS A 184 -4.00 -15.71 2.73
CA LYS A 184 -3.42 -16.40 3.91
C LYS A 184 -2.46 -15.49 4.67
N ILE A 185 -1.61 -14.75 3.97
CA ILE A 185 -0.71 -13.76 4.56
C ILE A 185 -1.53 -12.67 5.27
N HIS A 186 -2.51 -12.08 4.58
CA HIS A 186 -3.32 -10.99 5.11
C HIS A 186 -4.10 -11.42 6.37
N GLU A 187 -4.63 -12.64 6.40
CA GLU A 187 -5.29 -13.21 7.57
C GLU A 187 -4.34 -13.29 8.77
N ARG A 188 -3.13 -13.85 8.58
CA ARG A 188 -2.12 -13.98 9.65
C ARG A 188 -1.70 -12.62 10.21
N VAL A 189 -1.41 -11.66 9.34
CA VAL A 189 -1.02 -10.30 9.77
C VAL A 189 -2.17 -9.61 10.51
N THR A 190 -3.40 -9.73 9.98
CA THR A 190 -4.58 -9.12 10.60
C THR A 190 -4.85 -9.69 11.99
N ARG A 191 -4.65 -10.99 12.19
CA ARG A 191 -4.78 -11.65 13.49
C ARG A 191 -3.77 -11.07 14.49
N ILE A 192 -2.48 -11.05 14.14
CA ILE A 192 -1.41 -10.51 14.99
C ILE A 192 -1.71 -9.05 15.40
N VAL A 193 -2.07 -8.20 14.43
CA VAL A 193 -2.36 -6.78 14.69
C VAL A 193 -3.58 -6.60 15.60
N LYS A 194 -4.58 -7.49 15.53
CA LYS A 194 -5.75 -7.46 16.42
C LYS A 194 -5.41 -7.96 17.82
N ASP A 195 -4.68 -9.06 17.92
CA ASP A 195 -4.27 -9.65 19.20
C ASP A 195 -3.39 -8.67 19.99
N GLU A 196 -2.54 -7.91 19.30
CA GLU A 196 -1.71 -6.86 19.89
C GLU A 196 -2.44 -5.50 20.06
N ARG A 197 -3.76 -5.44 19.80
CA ARG A 197 -4.61 -4.23 19.95
C ARG A 197 -4.11 -3.01 19.16
N LEU A 198 -3.54 -3.25 17.98
CA LEU A 198 -3.04 -2.21 17.07
C LEU A 198 -4.00 -1.93 15.92
N TYR A 199 -4.99 -2.80 15.66
CA TYR A 199 -5.89 -2.69 14.51
C TYR A 199 -6.59 -1.32 14.42
N ASP A 200 -7.15 -0.84 15.52
CA ASP A 200 -7.86 0.45 15.54
C ASP A 200 -6.93 1.68 15.49
N LYS A 201 -5.61 1.49 15.70
CA LYS A 201 -4.59 2.56 15.63
C LYS A 201 -4.04 2.77 14.22
N ILE A 202 -4.21 1.76 13.36
CA ILE A 202 -3.78 1.80 11.97
C ILE A 202 -5.00 2.18 11.13
N TRP A 203 -4.82 3.12 10.20
CA TRP A 203 -5.92 3.58 9.36
C TRP A 203 -6.23 2.57 8.24
N GLU A 204 -5.18 2.08 7.58
CA GLU A 204 -5.21 0.98 6.61
C GLU A 204 -3.86 0.24 6.67
N PHE A 205 -3.85 -1.06 6.38
CA PHE A 205 -2.63 -1.85 6.33
C PHE A 205 -2.53 -2.66 5.02
N PRO A 206 -2.24 -2.01 3.88
CA PRO A 206 -1.90 -2.73 2.67
C PRO A 206 -0.75 -3.72 2.87
N ILE A 207 -0.95 -4.94 2.36
CA ILE A 207 0.06 -5.98 2.27
C ILE A 207 0.19 -6.32 0.80
N ILE A 208 1.37 -6.09 0.21
CA ILE A 208 1.59 -6.18 -1.23
C ILE A 208 2.46 -7.38 -1.55
N LEU A 209 2.03 -8.21 -2.50
CA LEU A 209 2.80 -9.33 -3.03
C LEU A 209 3.56 -8.88 -4.29
N LEU A 210 4.89 -8.96 -4.24
CA LEU A 210 5.78 -8.53 -5.30
C LEU A 210 6.25 -9.71 -6.18
N PRO A 211 6.42 -9.50 -7.50
CA PRO A 211 6.96 -10.48 -8.43
C PRO A 211 8.51 -10.46 -8.46
N ILE A 212 9.13 -10.16 -7.32
CA ILE A 212 10.58 -10.11 -7.15
C ILE A 212 10.99 -10.99 -5.96
N GLY A 213 12.14 -11.64 -6.08
CA GLY A 213 12.71 -12.49 -5.03
C GLY A 213 14.22 -12.50 -5.12
N LEU A 214 14.86 -13.42 -4.41
CA LEU A 214 16.30 -13.72 -4.50
C LEU A 214 16.58 -14.79 -5.55
N THR A 215 15.60 -15.66 -5.84
CA THR A 215 15.68 -16.72 -6.83
C THR A 215 14.63 -16.55 -7.94
N LYS A 216 14.71 -17.38 -8.99
CA LYS A 216 13.72 -17.42 -10.05
C LYS A 216 12.37 -17.90 -9.48
N ASN A 217 11.29 -17.18 -9.75
CA ASN A 217 9.95 -17.39 -9.21
C ASN A 217 9.78 -17.05 -7.72
N GLY A 218 10.85 -16.62 -7.04
CA GLY A 218 10.76 -16.07 -5.71
C GLY A 218 9.90 -14.81 -5.67
N GLN A 219 9.12 -14.67 -4.59
CA GLN A 219 8.25 -13.54 -4.35
C GLN A 219 8.65 -12.82 -3.06
N SER A 220 8.19 -11.58 -2.91
CA SER A 220 8.45 -10.81 -1.70
C SER A 220 7.17 -10.13 -1.22
N VAL A 221 7.11 -9.77 0.06
CA VAL A 221 5.97 -9.08 0.64
C VAL A 221 6.37 -7.67 1.07
N VAL A 222 5.52 -6.69 0.85
CA VAL A 222 5.64 -5.36 1.46
C VAL A 222 4.56 -5.20 2.51
N LEU A 223 4.97 -4.78 3.70
CA LEU A 223 4.12 -4.31 4.78
C LEU A 223 4.03 -2.78 4.68
N ARG A 224 2.82 -2.23 4.49
CA ARG A 224 2.60 -0.78 4.41
C ARG A 224 1.51 -0.34 5.38
N PRO A 225 1.72 -0.41 6.71
CA PRO A 225 0.76 0.15 7.64
C PRO A 225 0.81 1.68 7.53
N ILE A 226 -0.36 2.31 7.47
CA ILE A 226 -0.47 3.77 7.34
C ILE A 226 -1.41 4.36 8.39
N SER A 227 -1.16 5.61 8.75
CA SER A 227 -2.09 6.44 9.51
C SER A 227 -2.43 7.69 8.73
N SER A 228 -3.64 8.21 8.95
CA SER A 228 -4.05 9.49 8.43
C SER A 228 -4.83 10.23 9.51
N LYS A 229 -4.55 11.53 9.64
CA LYS A 229 -5.35 12.43 10.47
C LYS A 229 -6.49 13.08 9.66
N GLU A 230 -6.30 13.32 8.36
CA GLU A 230 -7.18 14.18 7.54
C GLU A 230 -7.42 13.67 6.09
N ALA A 231 -7.23 12.38 5.82
CA ALA A 231 -7.39 11.70 4.51
C ALA A 231 -6.43 12.15 3.37
N MET A 232 -6.05 13.43 3.30
CA MET A 232 -5.21 13.98 2.24
C MET A 232 -3.73 13.66 2.43
N THR A 233 -3.23 13.77 3.67
CA THR A 233 -1.86 13.38 4.04
C THR A 233 -1.88 12.05 4.78
N VAL A 234 -1.08 11.10 4.30
CA VAL A 234 -1.01 9.75 4.84
C VAL A 234 0.43 9.46 5.19
N ASN A 235 0.66 9.17 6.47
CA ASN A 235 1.98 8.86 6.99
C ASN A 235 2.17 7.36 7.11
N ALA A 236 3.39 6.88 6.88
CA ALA A 236 3.77 5.54 7.24
C ALA A 236 3.61 5.38 8.77
N TYR A 237 3.00 4.26 9.19
CA TYR A 237 2.80 3.98 10.60
C TYR A 237 3.99 3.22 11.17
N SER A 238 4.46 3.63 12.35
CA SER A 238 5.55 2.94 13.06
C SER A 238 4.97 1.83 13.93
N LEU A 239 5.04 0.58 13.46
CA LEU A 239 4.71 -0.58 14.29
C LEU A 239 5.79 -0.83 15.34
N PRO A 240 5.41 -1.30 16.56
CA PRO A 240 6.39 -1.78 17.51
C PRO A 240 7.28 -2.85 16.88
N ARG A 241 8.57 -2.81 17.18
CA ARG A 241 9.56 -3.75 16.61
C ARG A 241 9.18 -5.21 16.87
N ALA A 242 8.67 -5.51 18.07
CA ALA A 242 8.18 -6.83 18.42
C ALA A 242 7.04 -7.29 17.50
N THR A 243 6.08 -6.42 17.22
CA THR A 243 4.97 -6.69 16.27
C THR A 243 5.50 -7.03 14.87
N VAL A 244 6.47 -6.25 14.37
CA VAL A 244 7.07 -6.51 13.06
C VAL A 244 7.79 -7.85 13.04
N GLN A 245 8.48 -8.22 14.13
CA GLN A 245 9.10 -9.53 14.26
C GLN A 245 8.07 -10.67 14.28
N SER A 246 6.95 -10.51 15.00
CA SER A 246 5.83 -11.47 14.98
C SER A 246 5.26 -11.65 13.57
N ILE A 247 5.04 -10.55 12.85
CA ILE A 247 4.57 -10.57 11.46
C ILE A 247 5.59 -11.28 10.56
N VAL A 248 6.86 -10.92 10.65
CA VAL A 248 7.95 -11.56 9.89
C VAL A 248 7.99 -13.06 10.16
N TYR A 249 7.88 -13.48 11.42
CA TYR A 249 7.87 -14.89 11.80
C TYR A 249 6.70 -15.65 11.16
N ALA A 250 5.52 -15.04 11.10
CA ALA A 250 4.34 -15.65 10.50
C ALA A 250 4.39 -15.73 8.97
N ILE A 251 5.02 -14.74 8.31
CA ILE A 251 5.13 -14.68 6.84
C ILE A 251 6.28 -15.54 6.32
N ARG A 252 7.42 -15.61 7.02
CA ARG A 252 8.57 -16.41 6.56
C ARG A 252 8.31 -17.92 6.49
N GLN A 253 7.16 -18.39 7.00
CA GLN A 253 6.74 -19.80 6.88
C GLN A 253 6.16 -20.14 5.50
N PHE A 254 5.94 -19.16 4.63
CA PHE A 254 5.50 -19.43 3.25
C PHE A 254 6.71 -19.62 2.36
N ASP A 255 6.82 -20.79 1.72
CA ASP A 255 7.97 -21.18 0.92
C ASP A 255 8.19 -20.28 -0.30
N GLU A 256 7.13 -19.64 -0.80
CA GLU A 256 7.20 -18.74 -1.95
C GLU A 256 7.80 -17.37 -1.60
N ILE A 257 7.80 -16.98 -0.32
CA ILE A 257 8.24 -15.66 0.13
C ILE A 257 9.72 -15.68 0.51
N GLU A 258 10.51 -14.88 -0.18
CA GLU A 258 11.96 -14.83 -0.03
C GLU A 258 12.48 -13.56 0.64
N ALA A 259 11.67 -12.50 0.65
CA ALA A 259 11.96 -11.29 1.40
C ALA A 259 10.68 -10.60 1.88
N ILE A 260 10.82 -9.86 2.97
CA ILE A 260 9.77 -9.03 3.55
C ILE A 260 10.34 -7.63 3.70
N PHE A 261 9.61 -6.67 3.15
CA PHE A 261 9.92 -5.26 3.19
C PHE A 261 8.91 -4.53 4.06
N TYR A 262 9.34 -3.43 4.67
CA TYR A 262 8.47 -2.50 5.36
C TYR A 262 8.56 -1.13 4.71
N ASP A 263 7.44 -0.63 4.22
CA ASP A 263 7.38 0.66 3.55
C ASP A 263 7.28 1.81 4.56
N VAL A 264 8.26 2.72 4.51
CA VAL A 264 8.37 3.86 5.42
C VAL A 264 8.01 5.19 4.73
N THR A 265 7.46 5.12 3.51
CA THR A 265 7.24 6.30 2.66
C THR A 265 5.85 6.89 2.86
N ASP A 266 5.82 8.19 3.16
CA ASP A 266 4.58 8.97 3.25
C ASP A 266 3.97 9.23 1.86
N LYS A 267 2.69 9.63 1.85
CA LYS A 267 2.00 10.18 0.68
C LYS A 267 1.92 11.71 0.84
N PRO A 268 2.47 12.51 -0.09
CA PRO A 268 3.36 12.15 -1.23
C PRO A 268 4.81 11.81 -0.79
N PRO A 269 5.66 11.21 -1.66
CA PRO A 269 5.46 10.97 -3.10
C PRO A 269 4.87 9.60 -3.44
N ALA A 270 4.64 8.74 -2.45
CA ALA A 270 4.01 7.44 -2.64
C ALA A 270 2.48 7.53 -2.73
N THR A 271 1.84 6.45 -3.16
CA THR A 271 0.39 6.21 -2.98
C THR A 271 0.13 5.17 -1.90
N ILE A 272 -1.12 5.02 -1.44
CA ILE A 272 -1.50 4.02 -0.43
C ILE A 272 -1.21 2.60 -0.94
N GLN A 273 -1.73 2.24 -2.11
CA GLN A 273 -1.41 0.99 -2.79
C GLN A 273 -0.13 1.14 -3.63
N TRP A 274 0.47 0.02 -4.04
CA TRP A 274 1.61 -0.01 -4.97
C TRP A 274 1.18 -0.24 -6.43
N GLU A 275 -0.01 -0.86 -6.61
CA GLU A 275 -0.73 -1.34 -7.82
C GLU A 275 0.08 -2.16 -8.84
#